data_AF-A0A8B8LXH9-F1
#
_entry.id   AF-A0A8B8LXH9-F1
#
_cell.length_a   1.000
_cell.length_b   1.000
_cell.length_c   1.000
_cell.angle_alpha   90.00
_cell.angle_beta   90.00
_cell.angle_gamma   90.00
#
_symmetry.space_group_name_H-M   'P 1'
#
loop_
_entity.id
_entity.type
_entity.pdbx_description
1 polymer ?
#
loop_
_entity_poly.entity_id
_entity_poly.type
_entity_poly.pdbx_seq_one_letter_code
_entity_poly.pdbx_strand_id
1 'polypeptide(L)'
;MGVEKKWLFTLFTAAFLSLIILMLSSFTSPMPSFPSVVHHGVHYPPSFAYFIAGGNKDSDRIFRLLLAIYHPRNRYLLHLGMDARDEERQRLVAAVMSVPAIRAFGNVDVVGKADYVTYLGSSNVAITLRAASVMMKLDGGWDWFVTLSARDYPLVTQDDLSHVFSSVRRDLNFIDHTSYLGWKESDRFQPIVVDPGLYLARRSQIFQATEKRQTPDAFNLFTGSPWVILSRSFLEFCIFGWDNLPRTLLMYFTNIKLSQEGYFHSVICNAPEFKNTTVNGDLRYMIWDNPPKMEPLSLNVSVYDQMVESGAAFARQFEGGDPVLDMIDEKILQRRHNRAVPGAWCSGRRSWWVDPCSQWGDVNVLKPGPQAKKLEESVSSLLDDWSSQANQCLAASEETQE
;
A
#
# COMPACT_ATOMS: atom_id res chain seq x y z
N MET A 1 35.24 35.52 -55.39
CA MET A 1 34.63 35.31 -54.04
C MET A 1 33.54 34.22 -54.01
N GLY A 2 33.57 33.19 -54.86
CA GLY A 2 32.49 32.19 -54.96
C GLY A 2 32.86 30.74 -54.59
N VAL A 3 34.15 30.44 -54.40
CA VAL A 3 34.63 29.07 -54.20
C VAL A 3 34.75 28.73 -52.70
N GLU A 4 35.16 29.68 -51.86
CA GLU A 4 35.32 29.45 -50.41
C GLU A 4 34.00 29.21 -49.68
N LYS A 5 32.90 29.85 -50.10
CA LYS A 5 31.58 29.66 -49.47
C LYS A 5 31.00 28.26 -49.69
N LYS A 6 31.31 27.60 -50.82
CA LYS A 6 30.82 26.24 -51.10
C LYS A 6 31.47 25.22 -50.16
N TRP A 7 32.77 25.35 -49.92
CA TRP A 7 33.52 24.46 -49.02
C TRP A 7 33.08 24.61 -47.56
N LEU A 8 32.83 25.84 -47.12
CA LEU A 8 32.30 26.13 -45.78
C LEU A 8 30.91 25.51 -45.57
N PHE A 9 30.01 25.61 -46.55
CA PHE A 9 28.68 25.02 -46.44
C PHE A 9 28.73 23.49 -46.38
N THR A 10 29.57 22.86 -47.21
CA THR A 10 29.75 21.39 -47.21
C THR A 10 30.35 20.88 -45.90
N LEU A 11 31.32 21.60 -45.32
CA LEU A 11 31.91 21.27 -44.02
C LEU A 11 30.89 21.39 -42.90
N PHE A 12 30.06 22.44 -42.92
CA PHE A 12 29.03 22.64 -41.91
C PHE A 12 27.93 21.57 -42.00
N THR A 13 27.48 21.22 -43.20
CA THR A 13 26.52 20.12 -43.39
C THR A 13 27.08 18.77 -42.98
N ALA A 14 28.36 18.50 -43.27
CA ALA A 14 29.01 17.25 -42.87
C ALA A 14 29.20 17.17 -41.35
N ALA A 15 29.58 18.26 -40.69
CA ALA A 15 29.68 18.33 -39.24
C ALA A 15 28.29 18.19 -38.56
N PHE A 16 27.26 18.82 -39.12
CA PHE A 16 25.89 18.72 -38.62
C PHE A 16 25.31 17.32 -38.80
N LEU A 17 25.52 16.69 -39.97
CA LEU A 17 25.11 15.30 -40.21
C LEU A 17 25.90 14.33 -39.33
N SER A 18 27.20 14.52 -39.15
CA SER A 18 27.99 13.73 -38.20
C SER A 18 27.49 13.90 -36.77
N LEU A 19 27.12 15.11 -36.34
CA LEU A 19 26.53 15.34 -35.02
C LEU A 19 25.17 14.64 -34.87
N ILE A 20 24.33 14.68 -35.91
CA ILE A 20 23.05 13.96 -35.93
C ILE A 20 23.27 12.45 -35.89
N ILE A 21 24.22 11.92 -36.65
CA ILE A 21 24.58 10.49 -36.64
C ILE A 21 25.15 10.09 -35.28
N LEU A 22 25.96 10.94 -34.64
CA LEU A 22 26.52 10.68 -33.31
C LEU A 22 25.42 10.70 -32.23
N MET A 23 24.46 11.64 -32.34
CA MET A 23 23.26 11.66 -31.51
C MET A 23 22.37 10.43 -31.75
N LEU A 24 22.17 10.00 -33.00
CA LEU A 24 21.40 8.80 -33.37
C LEU A 24 22.09 7.51 -32.93
N SER A 25 23.42 7.44 -33.01
CA SER A 25 24.21 6.28 -32.55
C SER A 25 24.28 6.17 -31.03
N SER A 26 24.04 7.28 -30.31
CA SER A 26 23.84 7.29 -28.86
C SER A 26 22.48 6.70 -28.44
N PHE A 27 21.57 6.47 -29.40
CA PHE A 27 20.32 5.73 -29.23
C PHE A 27 20.43 4.27 -29.68
N THR A 28 21.61 3.64 -29.58
CA THR A 28 21.62 2.18 -29.44
C THR A 28 20.87 1.84 -28.17
N SER A 29 19.60 1.47 -28.32
CA SER A 29 18.79 0.94 -27.23
C SER A 29 19.59 -0.20 -26.63
N PRO A 30 19.85 -0.21 -25.30
CA PRO A 30 20.41 -1.38 -24.65
C PRO A 30 19.55 -2.58 -25.07
N MET A 31 20.15 -3.73 -25.38
CA MET A 31 19.37 -4.96 -25.55
C MET A 31 18.36 -5.05 -24.42
N PRO A 32 17.09 -5.43 -24.69
CA PRO A 32 16.10 -5.56 -23.63
C PRO A 32 16.66 -6.50 -22.57
N SER A 33 16.94 -5.98 -21.38
CA SER A 33 17.25 -6.81 -20.22
C SER A 33 16.01 -7.67 -19.97
N PHE A 34 16.13 -8.98 -20.16
CA PHE A 34 15.02 -9.87 -19.85
C PHE A 34 14.69 -9.74 -18.35
N PRO A 35 13.39 -9.63 -17.99
CA PRO A 35 13.01 -9.55 -16.58
C PRO A 35 13.49 -10.82 -15.87
N SER A 36 14.24 -10.66 -14.79
CA SER A 36 14.67 -11.79 -13.96
C SER A 36 13.46 -12.47 -13.34
N VAL A 37 13.53 -13.79 -13.19
CA VAL A 37 12.46 -14.58 -12.57
C VAL A 37 12.37 -14.24 -11.07
N VAL A 38 11.14 -14.01 -10.59
CA VAL A 38 10.86 -13.89 -9.17
C VAL A 38 10.78 -15.30 -8.58
N HIS A 39 11.62 -15.58 -7.60
CA HIS A 39 11.57 -16.83 -6.84
C HIS A 39 10.78 -16.63 -5.55
N HIS A 40 9.81 -17.52 -5.33
CA HIS A 40 8.92 -17.49 -4.17
C HIS A 40 9.28 -18.60 -3.17
N GLY A 41 8.73 -18.49 -1.95
CA GLY A 41 8.93 -19.45 -0.87
C GLY A 41 9.87 -18.96 0.23
N VAL A 42 9.97 -19.76 1.29
CA VAL A 42 10.61 -19.39 2.56
C VAL A 42 12.11 -19.07 2.48
N HIS A 43 12.80 -19.55 1.45
CA HIS A 43 14.24 -19.31 1.24
C HIS A 43 14.55 -18.06 0.41
N TYR A 44 13.52 -17.36 -0.07
CA TYR A 44 13.65 -16.13 -0.85
C TYR A 44 13.01 -14.97 -0.10
N PRO A 45 13.38 -13.71 -0.41
CA PRO A 45 12.70 -12.56 0.17
C PRO A 45 11.18 -12.62 -0.02
N PRO A 46 10.40 -12.03 0.89
CA PRO A 46 8.97 -12.03 0.73
C PRO A 46 8.51 -11.20 -0.47
N SER A 47 7.24 -11.38 -0.83
CA SER A 47 6.56 -10.58 -1.85
C SER A 47 5.29 -9.99 -1.28
N PHE A 48 5.03 -8.72 -1.57
CA PHE A 48 3.88 -7.98 -1.06
C PHE A 48 2.85 -7.74 -2.15
N ALA A 49 1.58 -7.77 -1.77
CA ALA A 49 0.44 -7.45 -2.60
C ALA A 49 -0.15 -6.12 -2.11
N TYR A 50 0.11 -5.04 -2.84
CA TYR A 50 -0.32 -3.68 -2.48
C TYR A 50 -1.64 -3.30 -3.13
N PHE A 51 -2.67 -3.10 -2.32
CA PHE A 51 -3.90 -2.47 -2.75
C PHE A 51 -3.83 -0.97 -2.49
N ILE A 52 -3.74 -0.17 -3.55
CA ILE A 52 -3.66 1.29 -3.47
C ILE A 52 -4.98 1.90 -3.94
N ALA A 53 -5.71 2.53 -3.02
CA ALA A 53 -7.02 3.12 -3.29
C ALA A 53 -7.00 4.66 -3.22
N GLY A 54 -7.77 5.31 -4.09
CA GLY A 54 -8.01 6.76 -4.05
C GLY A 54 -9.31 7.12 -4.76
N GLY A 55 -9.70 8.38 -4.67
CA GLY A 55 -10.92 8.90 -5.28
C GLY A 55 -10.64 9.91 -6.37
N ASN A 56 -11.57 10.84 -6.55
CA ASN A 56 -11.43 11.97 -7.47
C ASN A 56 -10.16 12.79 -7.18
N LYS A 57 -9.37 13.07 -8.23
CA LYS A 57 -8.09 13.82 -8.18
C LYS A 57 -6.92 13.11 -7.48
N ASP A 58 -7.04 11.82 -7.21
CA ASP A 58 -5.96 11.04 -6.59
C ASP A 58 -5.07 10.30 -7.60
N SER A 59 -5.32 10.35 -8.92
CA SER A 59 -4.51 9.63 -9.93
C SER A 59 -3.02 9.88 -9.81
N ASP A 60 -2.61 11.15 -9.76
CA ASP A 60 -1.18 11.51 -9.71
C ASP A 60 -0.55 11.09 -8.38
N ARG A 61 -1.34 11.08 -7.31
CA ARG A 61 -0.90 10.65 -5.97
C ARG A 61 -0.70 9.14 -5.91
N ILE A 62 -1.66 8.37 -6.44
CA ILE A 62 -1.54 6.91 -6.59
C ILE A 62 -0.31 6.57 -7.43
N PHE A 63 -0.11 7.26 -8.56
CA PHE A 63 1.04 7.00 -9.41
C PHE A 63 2.37 7.34 -8.72
N ARG A 64 2.43 8.48 -8.00
CA ARG A 64 3.61 8.86 -7.21
C ARG A 64 3.92 7.82 -6.13
N LEU A 65 2.89 7.38 -5.38
CA LEU A 65 2.99 6.36 -4.34
C LEU A 65 3.44 5.03 -4.92
N LEU A 66 2.82 4.54 -6.00
CA LEU A 66 3.21 3.33 -6.70
C LEU A 66 4.71 3.32 -7.00
N LEU A 67 5.24 4.40 -7.58
CA LEU A 67 6.67 4.51 -7.88
C LEU A 67 7.54 4.53 -6.62
N ALA A 68 7.05 5.13 -5.53
CA ALA A 68 7.75 5.15 -4.24
C ALA A 68 7.83 3.76 -3.58
N ILE A 69 6.91 2.85 -3.90
CA ILE A 69 6.87 1.49 -3.34
C ILE A 69 7.08 0.39 -4.40
N TYR A 70 7.49 0.74 -5.62
CA TYR A 70 7.60 -0.23 -6.71
C TYR A 70 8.82 -1.15 -6.52
N HIS A 71 8.58 -2.46 -6.62
CA HIS A 71 9.59 -3.50 -6.70
C HIS A 71 9.07 -4.63 -7.60
N PRO A 72 9.89 -5.22 -8.48
CA PRO A 72 9.44 -6.26 -9.41
C PRO A 72 8.87 -7.54 -8.78
N ARG A 73 9.23 -7.83 -7.52
CA ARG A 73 8.73 -8.99 -6.76
C ARG A 73 7.26 -8.85 -6.33
N ASN A 74 6.81 -7.62 -6.17
CA ASN A 74 5.51 -7.34 -5.57
C ASN A 74 4.42 -7.28 -6.62
N ARG A 75 3.16 -7.42 -6.17
CA ARG A 75 1.97 -7.22 -6.99
C ARG A 75 1.24 -5.96 -6.57
N TYR A 76 0.73 -5.20 -7.53
CA TYR A 76 0.04 -3.94 -7.27
C TYR A 76 -1.34 -3.94 -7.93
N LEU A 77 -2.37 -3.57 -7.17
CA LEU A 77 -3.71 -3.32 -7.69
C LEU A 77 -4.10 -1.89 -7.33
N LEU A 78 -4.29 -1.07 -8.35
CA LEU A 78 -4.65 0.33 -8.22
C LEU A 78 -6.15 0.50 -8.40
N HIS A 79 -6.80 1.22 -7.49
CA HIS A 79 -8.22 1.54 -7.55
C HIS A 79 -8.42 3.04 -7.45
N LEU A 80 -9.04 3.60 -8.49
CA LEU A 80 -9.62 4.94 -8.47
C LEU A 80 -11.13 4.79 -8.42
N GLY A 81 -11.74 5.26 -7.34
CA GLY A 81 -13.17 5.16 -7.09
C GLY A 81 -14.04 5.70 -8.21
N MET A 82 -15.30 5.28 -8.25
CA MET A 82 -16.28 5.74 -9.25
C MET A 82 -16.59 7.24 -9.16
N ASP A 83 -16.14 7.92 -8.11
CA ASP A 83 -16.20 9.37 -8.01
C ASP A 83 -15.13 10.09 -8.85
N ALA A 84 -14.07 9.39 -9.27
CA ALA A 84 -13.12 9.87 -10.26
C ALA A 84 -13.69 9.79 -11.69
N ARG A 85 -13.19 10.63 -12.59
CA ARG A 85 -13.60 10.63 -14.01
C ARG A 85 -12.94 9.48 -14.78
N ASP A 86 -13.58 9.00 -15.85
CA ASP A 86 -13.00 7.98 -16.72
C ASP A 86 -11.67 8.43 -17.35
N GLU A 87 -11.57 9.72 -17.71
CA GLU A 87 -10.31 10.32 -18.19
C GLU A 87 -9.17 10.19 -17.17
N GLU A 88 -9.48 10.33 -15.88
CA GLU A 88 -8.49 10.21 -14.81
C GLU A 88 -8.01 8.76 -14.66
N ARG A 89 -8.94 7.80 -14.71
CA ARG A 89 -8.60 6.37 -14.77
C ARG A 89 -7.73 6.01 -15.97
N GLN A 90 -8.07 6.52 -17.15
CA GLN A 90 -7.28 6.29 -18.38
C GLN A 90 -5.89 6.91 -18.28
N ARG A 91 -5.76 8.11 -17.69
CA ARG A 91 -4.45 8.73 -17.44
C ARG A 91 -3.59 7.90 -16.49
N LEU A 92 -4.18 7.35 -15.43
CA LEU A 92 -3.46 6.44 -14.52
C LEU A 92 -2.92 5.22 -15.28
N VAL A 93 -3.75 4.57 -16.11
CA VAL A 93 -3.30 3.43 -16.95
C VAL A 93 -2.16 3.84 -17.88
N ALA A 94 -2.29 4.97 -18.57
CA ALA A 94 -1.24 5.47 -19.46
C ALA A 94 0.07 5.77 -18.71
N ALA A 95 -0.02 6.37 -17.52
CA ALA A 95 1.13 6.66 -16.66
C ALA A 95 1.84 5.37 -16.21
N VAL A 96 1.08 4.38 -15.74
CA VAL A 96 1.60 3.06 -15.35
C VAL A 96 2.33 2.39 -16.53
N MET A 97 1.73 2.38 -17.71
CA MET A 97 2.31 1.78 -18.92
C MET A 97 3.52 2.55 -19.49
N SER A 98 3.71 3.81 -19.07
CA SER A 98 4.87 4.61 -19.47
C SER A 98 6.17 4.19 -18.78
N VAL A 99 6.08 3.44 -17.67
CA VAL A 99 7.23 3.00 -16.88
C VAL A 99 7.78 1.69 -17.44
N PRO A 100 9.03 1.66 -17.98
CA PRO A 100 9.55 0.48 -18.66
C PRO A 100 9.60 -0.78 -17.78
N ALA A 101 9.98 -0.63 -16.51
CA ALA A 101 10.04 -1.74 -15.57
C ALA A 101 8.65 -2.34 -15.34
N ILE A 102 7.64 -1.51 -15.05
CA ILE A 102 6.26 -1.98 -14.84
C ILE A 102 5.75 -2.74 -16.06
N ARG A 103 5.98 -2.20 -17.26
CA ARG A 103 5.56 -2.85 -18.51
C ARG A 103 6.27 -4.18 -18.74
N ALA A 104 7.54 -4.29 -18.37
CA ALA A 104 8.33 -5.50 -18.58
C ALA A 104 8.00 -6.62 -17.57
N PHE A 105 7.78 -6.26 -16.30
CA PHE A 105 7.44 -7.23 -15.25
C PHE A 105 5.94 -7.54 -15.16
N GLY A 106 5.07 -6.67 -15.67
CA GLY A 106 3.63 -6.95 -15.77
C GLY A 106 2.94 -7.16 -14.42
N ASN A 107 3.42 -6.50 -13.38
CA ASN A 107 3.05 -6.71 -11.99
C ASN A 107 2.15 -5.62 -11.39
N VAL A 108 1.61 -4.72 -12.23
CA VAL A 108 0.70 -3.64 -11.83
C VAL A 108 -0.59 -3.70 -12.65
N ASP A 109 -1.73 -3.75 -11.98
CA ASP A 109 -3.06 -3.70 -12.59
C ASP A 109 -3.86 -2.49 -12.08
N VAL A 110 -4.70 -1.93 -12.95
CA VAL A 110 -5.68 -0.90 -12.59
C VAL A 110 -7.07 -1.49 -12.65
N VAL A 111 -7.87 -1.33 -11.61
CA VAL A 111 -9.25 -1.80 -11.56
C VAL A 111 -10.08 -1.08 -12.63
N GLY A 112 -10.50 -1.81 -13.66
CA GLY A 112 -11.28 -1.23 -14.76
C GLY A 112 -12.72 -0.89 -14.37
N LYS A 113 -13.42 -1.79 -13.67
CA LYS A 113 -14.75 -1.56 -13.13
C LYS A 113 -14.63 -1.14 -11.66
N ALA A 114 -14.47 0.17 -11.43
CA ALA A 114 -14.36 0.71 -10.09
C ALA A 114 -15.69 0.65 -9.32
N ASP A 115 -15.62 0.84 -8.01
CA ASP A 115 -16.78 0.86 -7.11
C ASP A 115 -16.94 2.26 -6.49
N TYR A 116 -18.14 2.55 -6.00
CA TYR A 116 -18.35 3.70 -5.12
C TYR A 116 -17.87 3.36 -3.72
N VAL A 117 -17.17 4.32 -3.11
CA VAL A 117 -16.62 4.18 -1.76
C VAL A 117 -17.22 5.25 -0.87
N THR A 118 -17.83 4.83 0.22
CA THR A 118 -18.42 5.69 1.24
C THR A 118 -17.56 5.62 2.49
N TYR A 119 -16.96 6.75 2.88
CA TYR A 119 -16.03 6.82 4.02
C TYR A 119 -16.54 6.12 5.29
N LEU A 120 -17.78 6.42 5.70
CA LEU A 120 -18.39 5.83 6.90
C LEU A 120 -19.03 4.45 6.68
N GLY A 121 -19.04 3.95 5.45
CA GLY A 121 -19.80 2.77 5.04
C GLY A 121 -18.94 1.51 4.86
N SER A 122 -19.64 0.41 4.63
CA SER A 122 -19.06 -0.93 4.47
C SER A 122 -18.48 -1.20 3.08
N SER A 123 -18.68 -0.30 2.12
CA SER A 123 -18.05 -0.33 0.79
C SER A 123 -16.53 -0.38 0.86
N ASN A 124 -15.89 0.23 1.87
CA ASN A 124 -14.45 0.09 2.09
C ASN A 124 -14.01 -1.38 2.36
N VAL A 125 -14.79 -2.12 3.15
CA VAL A 125 -14.54 -3.55 3.39
C VAL A 125 -14.77 -4.35 2.10
N ALA A 126 -15.84 -4.04 1.38
CA ALA A 126 -16.18 -4.71 0.12
C ALA A 126 -15.09 -4.55 -0.95
N ILE A 127 -14.56 -3.33 -1.16
CA ILE A 127 -13.47 -3.12 -2.13
C ILE A 127 -12.18 -3.80 -1.69
N THR A 128 -11.90 -3.86 -0.39
CA THR A 128 -10.69 -4.50 0.14
C THR A 128 -10.75 -6.01 -0.06
N LEU A 129 -11.89 -6.65 0.27
CA LEU A 129 -12.13 -8.06 0.00
C LEU A 129 -12.11 -8.38 -1.51
N ARG A 130 -12.71 -7.51 -2.33
CA ARG A 130 -12.65 -7.63 -3.79
C ARG A 130 -11.21 -7.55 -4.29
N ALA A 131 -10.42 -6.58 -3.81
CA ALA A 131 -9.02 -6.43 -4.17
C ALA A 131 -8.20 -7.67 -3.81
N ALA A 132 -8.33 -8.18 -2.58
CA ALA A 132 -7.68 -9.41 -2.15
C ALA A 132 -8.07 -10.60 -3.04
N SER A 133 -9.36 -10.74 -3.39
CA SER A 133 -9.84 -11.82 -4.27
C SER A 133 -9.24 -11.75 -5.68
N VAL A 134 -9.09 -10.53 -6.21
CA VAL A 134 -8.47 -10.29 -7.52
C VAL A 134 -6.98 -10.62 -7.44
N MET A 135 -6.29 -10.19 -6.40
CA MET A 135 -4.86 -10.48 -6.22
C MET A 135 -4.56 -11.96 -6.06
N MET A 136 -5.40 -12.73 -5.35
CA MET A 136 -5.26 -14.19 -5.27
C MET A 136 -5.40 -14.88 -6.63
N LYS A 137 -6.25 -14.34 -7.50
CA LYS A 137 -6.44 -14.86 -8.86
C LYS A 137 -5.31 -14.47 -9.81
N LEU A 138 -4.74 -13.27 -9.65
CA LEU A 138 -3.67 -12.76 -10.50
C LEU A 138 -2.31 -13.38 -10.16
N ASP A 139 -2.05 -13.65 -8.88
CA ASP A 139 -0.74 -14.10 -8.41
C ASP A 139 -0.85 -14.99 -7.16
N GLY A 140 -0.18 -16.13 -7.21
CA GLY A 140 -0.09 -17.10 -6.12
C GLY A 140 1.11 -16.88 -5.18
N GLY A 141 2.05 -16.00 -5.52
CA GLY A 141 3.38 -15.94 -4.91
C GLY A 141 3.60 -14.89 -3.83
N TRP A 142 2.60 -14.05 -3.52
CA TRP A 142 2.72 -13.02 -2.48
C TRP A 142 2.39 -13.56 -1.08
N ASP A 143 3.03 -12.98 -0.07
CA ASP A 143 2.97 -13.41 1.33
C ASP A 143 2.05 -12.52 2.19
N TRP A 144 2.11 -11.21 1.97
CA TRP A 144 1.31 -10.21 2.70
C TRP A 144 0.55 -9.28 1.77
N PHE A 145 -0.67 -8.96 2.16
CA PHE A 145 -1.52 -7.96 1.53
C PHE A 145 -1.51 -6.68 2.34
N VAL A 146 -1.16 -5.56 1.71
CA VAL A 146 -1.00 -4.25 2.35
C VAL A 146 -2.00 -3.26 1.75
N THR A 147 -2.82 -2.65 2.60
CA THR A 147 -3.79 -1.62 2.17
C THR A 147 -3.22 -0.22 2.28
N LEU A 148 -3.22 0.56 1.20
CA LEU A 148 -2.75 1.94 1.20
C LEU A 148 -3.80 2.85 0.55
N SER A 149 -3.91 4.07 1.03
CA SER A 149 -4.62 5.13 0.33
C SER A 149 -3.67 6.03 -0.44
N ALA A 150 -4.20 6.86 -1.33
CA ALA A 150 -3.48 7.95 -1.99
C ALA A 150 -2.87 8.99 -1.01
N ARG A 151 -3.19 8.89 0.29
CA ARG A 151 -2.69 9.77 1.36
C ARG A 151 -1.59 9.15 2.21
N ASP A 152 -1.26 7.89 1.98
CA ASP A 152 -0.14 7.20 2.62
C ASP A 152 1.16 7.45 1.84
N TYR A 153 2.30 7.34 2.52
CA TYR A 153 3.61 7.37 1.88
C TYR A 153 4.63 6.51 2.65
N PRO A 154 5.57 5.82 1.98
CA PRO A 154 6.54 4.96 2.65
C PRO A 154 7.62 5.78 3.38
N LEU A 155 8.09 5.27 4.52
CA LEU A 155 9.25 5.77 5.27
C LEU A 155 10.49 4.85 5.16
N VAL A 156 10.37 3.80 4.35
CA VAL A 156 11.40 2.80 4.08
C VAL A 156 11.40 2.42 2.60
N THR A 157 12.52 1.91 2.09
CA THR A 157 12.55 1.35 0.73
C THR A 157 11.94 -0.06 0.70
N GLN A 158 11.64 -0.58 -0.49
CA GLN A 158 11.15 -1.96 -0.62
C GLN A 158 12.20 -3.00 -0.26
N ASP A 159 13.48 -2.71 -0.49
CA ASP A 159 14.58 -3.56 -0.06
C ASP A 159 14.67 -3.58 1.48
N ASP A 160 14.46 -2.44 2.16
CA ASP A 160 14.39 -2.37 3.62
C ASP A 160 13.25 -3.22 4.17
N LEU A 161 12.03 -2.99 3.65
CA LEU A 161 10.84 -3.70 4.10
C LEU A 161 10.97 -5.21 3.87
N SER A 162 11.42 -5.63 2.69
CA SER A 162 11.62 -7.04 2.36
C SER A 162 12.72 -7.67 3.20
N HIS A 163 13.77 -6.92 3.53
CA HIS A 163 14.86 -7.40 4.38
C HIS A 163 14.36 -7.69 5.80
N VAL A 164 13.66 -6.75 6.42
CA VAL A 164 13.10 -6.93 7.76
C VAL A 164 12.04 -8.03 7.77
N PHE A 165 11.12 -8.05 6.80
CA PHE A 165 10.08 -9.09 6.74
C PHE A 165 10.62 -10.48 6.37
N SER A 166 11.88 -10.61 5.96
CA SER A 166 12.50 -11.92 5.74
C SER A 166 12.70 -12.71 7.05
N SER A 167 12.78 -12.03 8.20
CA SER A 167 12.81 -12.67 9.53
C SER A 167 11.42 -12.84 10.15
N VAL A 168 10.38 -12.27 9.54
CA VAL A 168 9.00 -12.32 10.04
C VAL A 168 8.31 -13.59 9.52
N ARG A 169 7.61 -14.27 10.43
CA ARG A 169 6.73 -15.38 10.09
C ARG A 169 5.60 -14.95 9.15
N ARG A 170 5.52 -15.60 7.98
CA ARG A 170 4.60 -15.24 6.87
C ARG A 170 3.12 -15.43 7.18
N ASP A 171 2.78 -16.15 8.23
CA ASP A 171 1.40 -16.32 8.70
C ASP A 171 0.94 -15.20 9.64
N LEU A 172 1.84 -14.33 10.11
CA LEU A 172 1.49 -13.22 11.00
C LEU A 172 0.79 -12.07 10.26
N ASN A 173 -0.12 -11.43 10.99
CA ASN A 173 -0.95 -10.31 10.56
C ASN A 173 -0.64 -9.10 11.45
N PHE A 174 -0.26 -7.97 10.86
CA PHE A 174 -0.07 -6.71 11.58
C PHE A 174 -1.39 -5.94 11.53
N ILE A 175 -2.11 -5.99 12.66
CA ILE A 175 -3.44 -5.41 12.84
C ILE A 175 -3.51 -4.80 14.25
N ASP A 176 -3.49 -3.47 14.31
CA ASP A 176 -3.76 -2.74 15.55
C ASP A 176 -5.19 -3.03 16.00
N HIS A 177 -5.39 -3.52 17.23
CA HIS A 177 -6.70 -3.96 17.70
C HIS A 177 -6.87 -3.86 19.21
N THR A 178 -8.12 -3.66 19.63
CA THR A 178 -8.56 -3.71 21.03
C THR A 178 -10.01 -4.18 21.13
N SER A 179 -10.35 -4.88 22.22
CA SER A 179 -11.74 -5.17 22.62
C SER A 179 -12.39 -4.02 23.39
N TYR A 180 -11.61 -3.02 23.82
CA TYR A 180 -12.13 -1.86 24.54
C TYR A 180 -12.82 -0.90 23.56
N LEU A 181 -14.14 -1.08 23.41
CA LEU A 181 -14.94 -0.29 22.48
C LEU A 181 -15.18 1.14 23.00
N GLY A 182 -15.35 1.31 24.31
CA GLY A 182 -15.69 2.59 24.93
C GLY A 182 -16.88 3.28 24.26
N TRP A 183 -16.75 4.57 23.94
CA TRP A 183 -17.79 5.34 23.25
C TRP A 183 -18.15 4.79 21.86
N LYS A 184 -17.23 4.07 21.20
CA LYS A 184 -17.43 3.50 19.85
C LYS A 184 -18.56 2.48 19.85
N GLU A 185 -18.81 1.77 20.96
CA GLU A 185 -19.93 0.84 21.07
C GLU A 185 -21.26 1.53 20.72
N SER A 186 -21.53 2.65 21.40
CA SER A 186 -22.76 3.43 21.27
C SER A 186 -22.89 4.21 19.96
N ASP A 187 -21.76 4.64 19.38
CA ASP A 187 -21.71 5.49 18.18
C ASP A 187 -21.56 4.70 16.87
N ARG A 188 -20.88 3.56 16.90
CA ARG A 188 -20.51 2.78 15.71
C ARG A 188 -21.16 1.42 15.63
N PHE A 189 -21.20 0.68 16.75
CA PHE A 189 -21.65 -0.72 16.75
C PHE A 189 -23.16 -0.87 16.91
N GLN A 190 -23.76 -0.14 17.85
CA GLN A 190 -25.21 -0.15 18.09
C GLN A 190 -26.03 0.52 16.99
N PRO A 191 -25.59 1.61 16.33
CA PRO A 191 -26.33 2.19 15.22
C PRO A 191 -26.36 1.26 14.00
N ILE A 192 -27.53 1.17 13.37
CA ILE A 192 -27.71 0.44 12.11
C ILE A 192 -27.56 1.44 10.97
N VAL A 193 -26.59 1.20 10.10
CA VAL A 193 -26.35 2.06 8.93
C VAL A 193 -26.46 1.29 7.64
N VAL A 194 -26.84 1.96 6.57
CA VAL A 194 -27.00 1.38 5.25
C VAL A 194 -26.11 2.17 4.30
N ASP A 195 -25.13 1.50 3.69
CA ASP A 195 -24.15 2.12 2.78
C ASP A 195 -24.67 2.12 1.32
N PRO A 196 -25.10 3.28 0.80
CA PRO A 196 -25.64 3.39 -0.56
C PRO A 196 -24.64 3.02 -1.66
N GLY A 197 -23.34 3.08 -1.38
CA GLY A 197 -22.29 2.70 -2.30
C GLY A 197 -22.40 1.24 -2.75
N LEU A 198 -23.02 0.38 -1.94
CA LEU A 198 -23.19 -1.05 -2.25
C LEU A 198 -24.37 -1.36 -3.16
N TYR A 199 -25.48 -0.61 -3.11
CA TYR A 199 -26.74 -1.00 -3.80
C TYR A 199 -27.37 0.10 -4.67
N LEU A 200 -27.08 1.38 -4.44
CA LEU A 200 -27.58 2.47 -5.29
C LEU A 200 -26.56 2.95 -6.33
N ALA A 201 -25.32 2.42 -6.27
CA ALA A 201 -24.22 2.81 -7.15
C ALA A 201 -24.12 4.34 -7.33
N ARG A 202 -24.21 5.07 -6.22
CA ARG A 202 -24.09 6.53 -6.18
C ARG A 202 -23.33 6.95 -4.94
N ARG A 203 -22.57 8.04 -5.05
CA ARG A 203 -21.94 8.68 -3.90
C ARG A 203 -23.04 9.34 -3.06
N SER A 204 -23.29 8.81 -1.88
CA SER A 204 -24.10 9.48 -0.87
C SER A 204 -23.58 9.14 0.52
N GLN A 205 -23.90 10.01 1.48
CA GLN A 205 -23.72 9.72 2.89
C GLN A 205 -24.44 8.42 3.26
N ILE A 206 -23.95 7.74 4.28
CA ILE A 206 -24.64 6.59 4.86
C ILE A 206 -26.04 6.99 5.32
N PHE A 207 -27.02 6.09 5.20
CA PHE A 207 -28.29 6.24 5.88
C PHE A 207 -28.18 5.61 7.27
N GLN A 208 -28.60 6.34 8.30
CA GLN A 208 -28.66 5.81 9.65
C GLN A 208 -30.12 5.54 10.01
N ALA A 209 -30.41 4.34 10.49
CA ALA A 209 -31.73 3.99 10.99
C ALA A 209 -32.03 4.75 12.29
N THR A 210 -33.32 4.97 12.56
CA THR A 210 -33.77 5.58 13.82
C THR A 210 -33.55 4.64 15.00
N GLU A 211 -33.82 3.35 14.81
CA GLU A 211 -33.62 2.32 15.82
C GLU A 211 -32.16 1.85 15.87
N LYS A 212 -31.72 1.48 17.08
CA LYS A 212 -30.41 0.86 17.32
C LYS A 212 -30.58 -0.63 17.58
N ARG A 213 -29.54 -1.41 17.32
CA ARG A 213 -29.43 -2.81 17.76
C ARG A 213 -28.69 -2.91 19.09
N GLN A 214 -28.87 -4.03 19.77
CA GLN A 214 -28.00 -4.43 20.88
C GLN A 214 -26.64 -4.89 20.34
N THR A 215 -25.62 -4.76 21.18
CA THR A 215 -24.30 -5.33 20.93
C THR A 215 -24.42 -6.86 20.94
N PRO A 216 -23.87 -7.58 19.93
CA PRO A 216 -23.96 -9.03 19.84
C PRO A 216 -23.22 -9.72 20.99
N ASP A 217 -23.75 -10.84 21.46
CA ASP A 217 -23.17 -11.72 22.47
C ASP A 217 -22.60 -13.03 21.88
N ALA A 218 -22.90 -13.32 20.61
CA ALA A 218 -22.44 -14.51 19.91
C ALA A 218 -20.95 -14.48 19.50
N PHE A 219 -20.31 -13.31 19.53
CA PHE A 219 -18.90 -13.10 19.19
C PHE A 219 -18.38 -11.82 19.85
N ASN A 220 -17.07 -11.75 20.05
CA ASN A 220 -16.42 -10.56 20.60
C ASN A 220 -16.19 -9.52 19.51
N LEU A 221 -16.52 -8.26 19.78
CA LEU A 221 -16.20 -7.16 18.89
C LEU A 221 -14.81 -6.63 19.17
N PHE A 222 -14.04 -6.45 18.10
CA PHE A 222 -12.74 -5.79 18.13
C PHE A 222 -12.76 -4.58 17.19
N THR A 223 -12.02 -3.55 17.56
CA THR A 223 -11.81 -2.36 16.74
C THR A 223 -10.35 -1.92 16.78
N GLY A 224 -9.92 -1.18 15.77
CA GLY A 224 -8.57 -0.64 15.71
C GLY A 224 -8.33 0.16 14.44
N SER A 225 -7.07 0.28 14.05
CA SER A 225 -6.68 0.96 12.82
C SER A 225 -7.32 0.33 11.58
N PRO A 226 -7.91 1.10 10.65
CA PRO A 226 -8.44 0.55 9.40
C PRO A 226 -7.33 0.09 8.45
N TRP A 227 -6.07 0.37 8.78
CA TRP A 227 -4.94 0.03 7.94
C TRP A 227 -4.26 -1.23 8.42
N VAL A 228 -4.17 -2.22 7.53
CA VAL A 228 -3.76 -3.57 7.92
C VAL A 228 -2.68 -4.11 6.99
N ILE A 229 -1.89 -5.05 7.51
CA ILE A 229 -1.01 -5.92 6.72
C ILE A 229 -1.41 -7.35 7.06
N LEU A 230 -2.12 -7.99 6.13
CA LEU A 230 -2.74 -9.29 6.36
C LEU A 230 -1.97 -10.38 5.64
N SER A 231 -1.75 -11.51 6.31
CA SER A 231 -1.15 -12.68 5.69
C SER A 231 -2.08 -13.25 4.63
N ARG A 232 -1.48 -13.88 3.61
CA ARG A 232 -2.25 -14.56 2.56
C ARG A 232 -3.21 -15.61 3.13
N SER A 233 -2.76 -16.41 4.09
CA SER A 233 -3.56 -17.49 4.70
C SER A 233 -4.82 -16.94 5.40
N PHE A 234 -4.71 -15.82 6.11
CA PHE A 234 -5.86 -15.19 6.75
C PHE A 234 -6.86 -14.61 5.72
N LEU A 235 -6.37 -14.04 4.62
CA LEU A 235 -7.26 -13.59 3.56
C LEU A 235 -7.92 -14.76 2.82
N GLU A 236 -7.22 -15.88 2.64
CA GLU A 236 -7.81 -17.10 2.07
C GLU A 236 -8.97 -17.59 2.94
N PHE A 237 -8.82 -17.53 4.27
CA PHE A 237 -9.92 -17.78 5.21
C PHE A 237 -11.08 -16.81 5.01
N CYS A 238 -10.80 -15.50 4.94
CA CYS A 238 -11.83 -14.48 4.75
C CYS A 238 -12.59 -14.63 3.42
N ILE A 239 -11.91 -15.04 2.35
CA ILE A 239 -12.46 -15.08 0.99
C ILE A 239 -13.11 -16.44 0.69
N PHE A 240 -12.43 -17.55 0.95
CA PHE A 240 -12.95 -18.88 0.67
C PHE A 240 -13.89 -19.37 1.76
N GLY A 241 -13.74 -18.90 3.00
CA GLY A 241 -14.65 -19.13 4.12
C GLY A 241 -14.97 -20.61 4.29
N TRP A 242 -13.96 -21.43 4.63
CA TRP A 242 -14.23 -22.81 5.03
C TRP A 242 -15.00 -22.90 6.35
N ASP A 243 -14.93 -21.85 7.17
CA ASP A 243 -15.85 -21.58 8.27
C ASP A 243 -16.85 -20.47 7.91
N ASN A 244 -18.01 -20.43 8.57
CA ASN A 244 -19.02 -19.40 8.32
C ASN A 244 -18.74 -18.07 9.02
N LEU A 245 -17.84 -18.01 10.00
CA LEU A 245 -17.51 -16.84 10.80
C LEU A 245 -17.21 -15.59 9.95
N PRO A 246 -16.33 -15.62 8.92
CA PRO A 246 -16.09 -14.45 8.07
C PRO A 246 -17.36 -13.95 7.38
N ARG A 247 -18.24 -14.86 6.92
CA ARG A 247 -19.50 -14.49 6.25
C ARG A 247 -20.51 -13.89 7.23
N THR A 248 -20.66 -14.50 8.41
CA THR A 248 -21.55 -14.00 9.48
C THR A 248 -21.12 -12.61 9.93
N LEU A 249 -19.82 -12.43 10.19
CA LEU A 249 -19.28 -11.12 10.55
C LEU A 249 -19.40 -10.14 9.40
N LEU A 250 -19.17 -10.54 8.15
CA LEU A 250 -19.34 -9.65 7.01
C LEU A 250 -20.78 -9.13 6.93
N MET A 251 -21.78 -10.01 7.08
CA MET A 251 -23.19 -9.62 7.15
C MET A 251 -23.44 -8.59 8.26
N TYR A 252 -22.91 -8.82 9.47
CA TYR A 252 -23.03 -7.87 10.57
C TYR A 252 -22.36 -6.52 10.27
N PHE A 253 -21.12 -6.55 9.78
CA PHE A 253 -20.32 -5.36 9.47
C PHE A 253 -20.83 -4.59 8.25
N THR A 254 -21.68 -5.17 7.39
CA THR A 254 -22.34 -4.40 6.32
C THR A 254 -23.18 -3.23 6.84
N ASN A 255 -23.68 -3.32 8.08
CA ASN A 255 -24.52 -2.31 8.70
C ASN A 255 -23.89 -1.61 9.92
N ILE A 256 -22.56 -1.51 9.95
CA ILE A 256 -21.76 -0.85 11.00
C ILE A 256 -21.12 0.43 10.43
N LYS A 257 -21.07 1.53 11.18
CA LYS A 257 -20.27 2.70 10.78
C LYS A 257 -18.78 2.37 10.82
N LEU A 258 -18.02 2.85 9.85
CA LEU A 258 -16.56 2.62 9.77
C LEU A 258 -16.22 1.13 9.86
N SER A 259 -16.93 0.29 9.10
CA SER A 259 -16.85 -1.18 9.20
C SER A 259 -15.44 -1.74 8.99
N GLN A 260 -14.59 -1.02 8.25
CA GLN A 260 -13.18 -1.33 8.04
C GLN A 260 -12.34 -1.34 9.33
N GLU A 261 -12.72 -0.54 10.32
CA GLU A 261 -12.06 -0.49 11.64
C GLU A 261 -12.48 -1.63 12.57
N GLY A 262 -13.27 -2.61 12.09
CA GLY A 262 -13.75 -3.69 12.96
C GLY A 262 -13.92 -5.06 12.29
N TYR A 263 -14.15 -5.13 10.97
CA TYR A 263 -14.38 -6.40 10.28
C TYR A 263 -13.20 -7.37 10.42
N PHE A 264 -12.02 -7.01 9.91
CA PHE A 264 -10.84 -7.90 9.97
C PHE A 264 -10.43 -8.19 11.41
N HIS A 265 -10.48 -7.18 12.28
CA HIS A 265 -10.20 -7.27 13.72
C HIS A 265 -11.07 -8.32 14.41
N SER A 266 -12.38 -8.26 14.18
CA SER A 266 -13.32 -9.19 14.81
C SER A 266 -13.21 -10.58 14.18
N VAL A 267 -13.00 -10.69 12.86
CA VAL A 267 -12.81 -12.01 12.21
C VAL A 267 -11.58 -12.71 12.75
N ILE A 268 -10.43 -12.02 12.80
CA ILE A 268 -9.16 -12.65 13.17
C ILE A 268 -9.15 -13.08 14.64
N CYS A 269 -9.72 -12.27 15.53
CA CYS A 269 -9.73 -12.56 16.97
C CYS A 269 -10.78 -13.59 17.39
N ASN A 270 -11.85 -13.78 16.61
CA ASN A 270 -12.84 -14.84 16.87
C ASN A 270 -12.52 -16.15 16.14
N ALA A 271 -11.49 -16.19 15.29
CA ALA A 271 -11.07 -17.39 14.58
C ALA A 271 -9.98 -18.13 15.36
N PRO A 272 -10.23 -19.35 15.90
CA PRO A 272 -9.24 -20.08 16.71
C PRO A 272 -7.90 -20.35 15.99
N GLU A 273 -7.95 -20.51 14.66
CA GLU A 273 -6.79 -20.76 13.80
C GLU A 273 -5.89 -19.53 13.63
N PHE A 274 -6.44 -18.32 13.78
CA PHE A 274 -5.74 -17.07 13.47
C PHE A 274 -5.55 -16.14 14.66
N LYS A 275 -6.27 -16.32 15.76
CA LYS A 275 -6.18 -15.42 16.94
C LYS A 275 -4.77 -15.28 17.52
N ASN A 276 -3.90 -16.28 17.35
CA ASN A 276 -2.51 -16.26 17.83
C ASN A 276 -1.52 -15.74 16.76
N THR A 277 -2.02 -15.28 15.62
CA THR A 277 -1.22 -14.73 14.51
C THR A 277 -1.35 -13.20 14.40
N THR A 278 -1.87 -12.55 15.44
CA THR A 278 -2.17 -11.11 15.48
C THR A 278 -1.05 -10.33 16.17
N VAL A 279 -0.24 -9.65 15.38
CA VAL A 279 0.72 -8.66 15.87
C VAL A 279 0.01 -7.33 16.02
N ASN A 280 -0.05 -6.80 17.25
CA ASN A 280 -0.83 -5.60 17.56
C ASN A 280 -0.08 -4.31 17.17
N GLY A 281 -0.20 -3.95 15.90
CA GLY A 281 0.37 -2.73 15.32
C GLY A 281 0.16 -2.70 13.82
N ASP A 282 0.12 -1.52 13.22
CA ASP A 282 -0.17 -1.36 11.78
C ASP A 282 1.02 -0.83 10.96
N LEU A 283 2.18 -0.65 11.61
CA LEU A 283 3.41 -0.10 11.05
C LEU A 283 3.25 1.28 10.38
N ARG A 284 2.26 2.07 10.82
CA ARG A 284 2.01 3.43 10.31
C ARG A 284 2.28 4.49 11.36
N TYR A 285 3.04 5.50 10.95
CA TYR A 285 3.16 6.73 11.71
C TYR A 285 1.96 7.65 11.43
N MET A 286 1.27 8.05 12.50
CA MET A 286 0.13 8.96 12.46
C MET A 286 0.21 9.91 13.66
N ILE A 287 -0.17 11.17 13.46
CA ILE A 287 -0.35 12.14 14.55
C ILE A 287 -1.84 12.44 14.67
N TRP A 288 -2.37 12.30 15.88
CA TRP A 288 -3.79 12.55 16.16
C TRP A 288 -3.96 13.83 16.99
N ASP A 289 -5.10 14.51 16.79
CA ASP A 289 -5.59 15.50 17.75
C ASP A 289 -5.80 14.84 19.13
N ASN A 290 -5.83 15.64 20.20
CA ASN A 290 -6.27 15.19 21.52
C ASN A 290 -7.49 16.01 21.99
N PRO A 291 -8.70 15.40 22.05
CA PRO A 291 -9.02 14.02 21.72
C PRO A 291 -8.95 13.73 20.20
N PRO A 292 -8.75 12.46 19.78
CA PRO A 292 -8.69 12.09 18.37
C PRO A 292 -9.98 12.45 17.61
N LYS A 293 -9.82 13.07 16.43
CA LYS A 293 -10.91 13.30 15.47
C LYS A 293 -11.07 12.09 14.55
N MET A 294 -11.92 12.22 13.53
CA MET A 294 -12.21 11.16 12.55
C MET A 294 -10.99 10.76 11.70
N GLU A 295 -10.08 11.69 11.43
CA GLU A 295 -8.88 11.45 10.62
C GLU A 295 -7.66 12.03 11.36
N PRO A 296 -6.46 11.46 11.18
CA PRO A 296 -5.24 12.00 11.74
C PRO A 296 -4.88 13.36 11.09
N LEU A 297 -4.02 14.12 11.75
CA LEU A 297 -3.50 15.39 11.25
C LEU A 297 -2.70 15.18 9.96
N SER A 298 -2.74 16.18 9.07
CA SER A 298 -1.91 16.17 7.87
C SER A 298 -0.44 16.45 8.24
N LEU A 299 0.43 15.51 7.90
CA LEU A 299 1.86 15.55 8.13
C LEU A 299 2.53 16.50 7.13
N ASN A 300 3.51 17.26 7.62
CA ASN A 300 4.25 18.26 6.85
C ASN A 300 5.72 18.30 7.31
N VAL A 301 6.50 19.23 6.75
CA VAL A 301 7.94 19.38 7.02
C VAL A 301 8.29 19.51 8.51
N SER A 302 7.41 20.10 9.33
CA SER A 302 7.71 20.34 10.76
C SER A 302 7.83 19.07 11.60
N VAL A 303 7.24 17.95 11.15
CA VAL A 303 7.27 16.65 11.84
C VAL A 303 8.15 15.63 11.13
N TYR A 304 8.95 16.06 10.15
CA TYR A 304 9.79 15.17 9.34
C TYR A 304 10.74 14.30 10.17
N ASP A 305 11.47 14.89 11.12
CA ASP A 305 12.42 14.14 11.94
C ASP A 305 11.71 13.12 12.83
N GLN A 306 10.53 13.45 13.38
CA GLN A 306 9.72 12.51 14.15
C GLN A 306 9.26 11.31 13.32
N MET A 307 8.87 11.55 12.05
CA MET A 307 8.54 10.46 11.13
C MET A 307 9.75 9.55 10.88
N VAL A 308 10.92 10.13 10.59
CA VAL A 308 12.15 9.39 10.28
C VAL A 308 12.65 8.56 11.47
N GLU A 309 12.45 9.03 12.70
CA GLU A 309 12.82 8.32 13.93
C GLU A 309 11.75 7.33 14.42
N SER A 310 10.56 7.30 13.83
CA SER A 310 9.45 6.47 14.32
C SER A 310 9.64 4.96 14.16
N GLY A 311 10.49 4.52 13.24
CA GLY A 311 10.63 3.11 12.86
C GLY A 311 9.42 2.53 12.12
N ALA A 312 8.43 3.34 11.76
CA ALA A 312 7.28 2.91 10.97
C ALA A 312 7.66 2.63 9.50
N ALA A 313 6.93 1.72 8.85
CA ALA A 313 7.12 1.43 7.42
C ALA A 313 6.44 2.49 6.53
N PHE A 314 5.32 3.04 6.98
CA PHE A 314 4.51 4.02 6.27
C PHE A 314 4.12 5.18 7.18
N ALA A 315 3.66 6.29 6.61
CA ALA A 315 3.11 7.42 7.33
C ALA A 315 1.84 7.94 6.67
N ARG A 316 0.93 8.52 7.47
CA ARG A 316 -0.25 9.23 6.97
C ARG A 316 -0.77 10.30 7.95
N GLN A 317 -1.51 11.30 7.48
CA GLN A 317 -1.87 11.55 6.08
C GLN A 317 -1.08 12.71 5.49
N PHE A 318 -0.83 12.67 4.18
CA PHE A 318 -0.18 13.78 3.47
C PHE A 318 -1.18 14.55 2.62
N GLU A 319 -0.98 15.86 2.51
CA GLU A 319 -1.66 16.66 1.49
C GLU A 319 -0.98 16.48 0.13
N GLY A 320 -1.76 16.65 -0.94
CA GLY A 320 -1.24 16.58 -2.30
C GLY A 320 -0.24 17.70 -2.57
N GLY A 321 0.99 17.35 -2.93
CA GLY A 321 2.04 18.32 -3.26
C GLY A 321 2.73 18.97 -2.06
N ASP A 322 2.54 18.45 -0.85
CA ASP A 322 3.29 18.93 0.31
C ASP A 322 4.81 18.69 0.11
N PRO A 323 5.68 19.69 0.40
CA PRO A 323 7.13 19.56 0.24
C PRO A 323 7.76 18.42 1.03
N VAL A 324 7.10 17.95 2.11
CA VAL A 324 7.60 16.81 2.90
C VAL A 324 7.70 15.53 2.07
N LEU A 325 6.84 15.35 1.05
CA LEU A 325 6.89 14.19 0.16
C LEU A 325 8.18 14.19 -0.68
N ASP A 326 8.62 15.38 -1.11
CA ASP A 326 9.88 15.53 -1.84
C ASP A 326 11.08 15.30 -0.92
N MET A 327 10.98 15.73 0.35
CA MET A 327 12.00 15.42 1.37
C MET A 327 12.11 13.92 1.62
N ILE A 328 10.99 13.19 1.73
CA ILE A 328 11.00 11.73 1.87
C ILE A 328 11.63 11.08 0.62
N ASP A 329 11.24 11.51 -0.58
CA ASP A 329 11.80 10.98 -1.83
C ASP A 329 13.32 11.14 -1.91
N GLU A 330 13.84 12.32 -1.54
CA GLU A 330 15.25 12.63 -1.63
C GLU A 330 16.07 11.98 -0.52
N LYS A 331 15.63 12.14 0.74
CA LYS A 331 16.44 11.82 1.92
C LYS A 331 16.27 10.39 2.41
N ILE A 332 15.09 9.80 2.23
CA ILE A 332 14.78 8.44 2.66
C ILE A 332 14.91 7.48 1.47
N LEU A 333 14.13 7.72 0.42
CA LEU A 333 13.99 6.78 -0.69
C LEU A 333 15.08 6.92 -1.75
N GLN A 334 15.88 8.00 -1.68
CA GLN A 334 16.94 8.34 -2.62
C GLN A 334 16.51 8.28 -4.10
N ARG A 335 15.25 8.62 -4.36
CA ARG A 335 14.65 8.57 -5.70
C ARG A 335 14.47 9.96 -6.27
N ARG A 336 14.28 10.04 -7.58
CA ARG A 336 13.89 11.27 -8.27
C ARG A 336 12.41 11.22 -8.61
N HIS A 337 11.85 12.40 -8.86
CA HIS A 337 10.47 12.54 -9.30
C HIS A 337 10.18 11.66 -10.53
N ASN A 338 9.02 11.02 -10.55
CA ASN A 338 8.58 10.09 -11.60
C ASN A 338 9.51 8.91 -11.89
N ARG A 339 10.33 8.48 -10.92
CA ARG A 339 11.14 7.26 -11.02
C ARG A 339 10.85 6.30 -9.88
N ALA A 340 10.98 5.00 -10.15
CA ALA A 340 10.91 3.99 -9.10
C ALA A 340 12.06 4.17 -8.10
N VAL A 341 11.87 3.69 -6.87
CA VAL A 341 12.94 3.64 -5.87
C VAL A 341 14.02 2.68 -6.34
N PRO A 342 15.31 3.11 -6.38
CA PRO A 342 16.40 2.22 -6.76
C PRO A 342 16.66 1.18 -5.67
N GLY A 343 16.40 -0.10 -5.98
CA GLY A 343 16.80 -1.25 -5.17
C GLY A 343 17.99 -2.01 -5.78
N ALA A 344 18.36 -3.14 -5.20
CA ALA A 344 19.39 -4.03 -5.74
C ALA A 344 19.09 -4.52 -7.17
N TRP A 345 17.80 -4.62 -7.51
CA TRP A 345 17.32 -5.00 -8.84
C TRP A 345 17.62 -3.96 -9.93
N CYS A 346 18.01 -2.73 -9.59
CA CYS A 346 18.38 -1.70 -10.56
C CYS A 346 19.88 -1.79 -10.88
N SER A 347 20.22 -2.36 -12.04
CA SER A 347 21.61 -2.62 -12.46
C SER A 347 22.22 -1.52 -13.33
N GLY A 348 21.42 -0.54 -13.73
CA GLY A 348 21.87 0.56 -14.58
C GLY A 348 22.86 1.49 -13.88
N ARG A 349 23.83 2.00 -14.63
CA ARG A 349 24.85 2.92 -14.09
C ARG A 349 24.18 4.21 -13.58
N ARG A 350 24.33 4.48 -12.28
CA ARG A 350 23.85 5.72 -11.65
C ARG A 350 24.57 6.91 -12.29
N SER A 351 23.80 7.75 -12.99
CA SER A 351 24.27 9.02 -13.55
C SER A 351 23.16 10.06 -13.46
N TRP A 352 23.49 11.33 -13.72
CA TRP A 352 22.50 12.40 -13.64
C TRP A 352 21.38 12.25 -14.69
N TRP A 353 21.68 11.64 -15.83
CA TRP A 353 20.77 11.60 -16.98
C TRP A 353 20.09 10.24 -17.16
N VAL A 354 20.66 9.18 -16.59
CA VAL A 354 20.19 7.80 -16.76
C VAL A 354 19.49 7.32 -15.50
N ASP A 355 18.32 6.73 -15.67
CA ASP A 355 17.62 6.04 -14.59
C ASP A 355 18.33 4.71 -14.29
N PRO A 356 18.84 4.46 -13.07
CA PRO A 356 19.45 3.18 -12.72
C PRO A 356 18.48 1.99 -12.89
N CYS A 357 17.17 2.22 -12.81
CA CYS A 357 16.15 1.19 -12.97
C CYS A 357 15.71 1.02 -14.43
N SER A 358 16.46 1.57 -15.39
CA SER A 358 16.29 1.30 -16.83
C SER A 358 16.93 0.00 -17.29
N GLN A 359 17.81 -0.57 -16.47
CA GLN A 359 18.38 -1.91 -16.63
C GLN A 359 18.11 -2.69 -15.34
N TRP A 360 17.81 -3.98 -15.49
CA TRP A 360 17.36 -4.82 -14.39
C TRP A 360 18.38 -5.93 -14.10
N GLY A 361 18.70 -6.10 -12.83
CA GLY A 361 19.52 -7.18 -12.29
C GLY A 361 18.64 -8.28 -11.68
N ASP A 362 19.19 -9.01 -10.71
CA ASP A 362 18.45 -10.04 -9.98
C ASP A 362 17.48 -9.43 -8.96
N VAL A 363 16.18 -9.63 -9.19
CA VAL A 363 15.10 -9.16 -8.30
C VAL A 363 14.99 -9.94 -7.00
N ASN A 364 15.81 -10.97 -6.78
CA ASN A 364 15.84 -11.76 -5.54
C ASN A 364 16.92 -11.27 -4.57
N VAL A 365 17.80 -10.37 -4.99
CA VAL A 365 18.80 -9.74 -4.14
C VAL A 365 18.18 -8.50 -3.50
N LEU A 366 18.48 -8.26 -2.22
CA LEU A 366 18.08 -7.06 -1.50
C LEU A 366 19.32 -6.24 -1.13
N LYS A 367 19.18 -4.93 -1.10
CA LYS A 367 20.18 -3.99 -0.59
C LYS A 367 19.52 -3.06 0.44
N PRO A 368 19.39 -3.49 1.70
CA PRO A 368 18.82 -2.65 2.74
C PRO A 368 19.69 -1.39 2.94
N GLY A 369 19.00 -0.27 3.14
CA GLY A 369 19.53 1.02 3.53
C GLY A 369 19.40 1.28 5.04
N PRO A 370 19.66 2.53 5.48
CA PRO A 370 19.72 2.88 6.89
C PRO A 370 18.41 2.69 7.66
N GLN A 371 17.26 2.86 7.00
CA GLN A 371 15.96 2.77 7.64
C GLN A 371 15.55 1.33 7.98
N ALA A 372 16.16 0.32 7.35
CA ALA A 372 15.93 -1.08 7.69
C ALA A 372 16.17 -1.35 9.17
N LYS A 373 17.22 -0.76 9.76
CA LYS A 373 17.58 -0.98 11.17
C LYS A 373 16.49 -0.47 12.12
N LYS A 374 15.96 0.74 11.89
CA LYS A 374 14.90 1.31 12.73
C LYS A 374 13.61 0.50 12.61
N LEU A 375 13.27 0.10 11.38
CA LEU A 375 12.12 -0.77 11.15
C LEU A 375 12.30 -2.13 11.84
N GLU A 376 13.49 -2.71 11.78
CA GLU A 376 13.83 -3.96 12.47
C GLU A 376 13.65 -3.85 13.98
N GLU A 377 14.11 -2.75 14.59
CA GLU A 377 13.91 -2.48 16.02
C GLU A 377 12.41 -2.41 16.38
N SER A 378 11.61 -1.66 15.62
CA SER A 378 10.16 -1.57 15.86
C SER A 378 9.42 -2.89 15.62
N VAL A 379 9.74 -3.61 14.55
CA VAL A 379 9.13 -4.92 14.25
C VAL A 379 9.52 -5.94 15.32
N SER A 380 10.78 -5.95 15.78
CA SER A 380 11.22 -6.85 16.84
C SER A 380 10.48 -6.58 18.14
N SER A 381 10.31 -5.31 18.53
CA SER A 381 9.51 -4.94 19.71
C SER A 381 8.08 -5.45 19.62
N LEU A 382 7.42 -5.30 18.45
CA LEU A 382 6.07 -5.81 18.23
C LEU A 382 6.00 -7.35 18.29
N LEU A 383 7.04 -8.04 17.82
CA LEU A 383 7.14 -9.49 17.88
C LEU A 383 7.43 -9.99 19.30
N ASP A 384 8.20 -9.25 20.09
CA ASP A 384 8.44 -9.56 21.50
C ASP A 384 7.14 -9.42 22.31
N ASP A 385 6.40 -8.31 22.14
CA ASP A 385 5.08 -8.09 22.73
C ASP A 385 4.09 -9.17 22.30
N TRP A 386 4.09 -9.54 21.02
CA TRP A 386 3.31 -10.66 20.51
C TRP A 386 3.73 -11.97 21.21
N SER A 387 5.01 -12.30 21.28
CA SER A 387 5.47 -13.57 21.87
C SER A 387 5.12 -13.71 23.35
N SER A 388 5.03 -12.58 24.07
CA SER A 388 4.62 -12.53 25.48
C SER A 388 3.10 -12.64 25.69
N GLN A 389 2.31 -12.66 24.61
CA GLN A 389 0.84 -12.68 24.61
C GLN A 389 0.19 -11.48 25.32
N ALA A 390 0.94 -10.39 25.56
CA ALA A 390 0.48 -9.27 26.38
C ALA A 390 -0.72 -8.52 25.78
N ASN A 391 -0.87 -8.50 24.45
CA ASN A 391 -1.82 -7.63 23.74
C ASN A 391 -2.57 -8.33 22.59
N GLN A 392 -2.81 -9.64 22.68
CA GLN A 392 -3.44 -10.43 21.60
C GLN A 392 -4.89 -10.77 21.90
N CYS A 393 -5.83 -10.20 21.14
CA CYS A 393 -7.24 -10.62 21.08
C CYS A 393 -7.88 -10.88 22.47
N LEU A 394 -7.48 -10.10 23.48
CA LEU A 394 -7.99 -10.21 24.85
C LEU A 394 -9.49 -9.87 24.83
N ALA A 395 -10.30 -10.63 25.56
CA ALA A 395 -11.72 -10.28 25.69
C ALA A 395 -11.88 -9.16 26.72
N ALA A 396 -12.86 -8.27 26.55
CA ALA A 396 -13.13 -7.18 27.50
C ALA A 396 -13.42 -7.67 28.94
N SER A 397 -13.82 -8.93 29.12
CA SER A 397 -14.00 -9.56 30.44
C SER A 397 -12.68 -9.93 31.13
N GLU A 398 -11.58 -10.00 30.38
CA GLU A 398 -10.25 -10.43 30.86
C GLU A 398 -9.38 -9.22 31.27
N GLU A 399 -9.67 -8.00 30.81
CA GLU A 399 -8.93 -6.77 31.17
C GLU A 399 -9.17 -6.28 32.61
N THR A 400 -10.23 -6.72 33.28
CA THR A 400 -10.56 -6.28 34.66
C THR A 400 -9.82 -7.01 35.79
N GLN A 401 -8.79 -7.80 35.49
CA GLN A 401 -8.06 -8.61 36.50
C GLN A 401 -6.60 -8.21 36.76
N GLU A 402 -6.08 -7.11 36.21
CA GLU A 402 -4.76 -6.56 36.58
C GLU A 402 -4.81 -5.15 37.17
#